data_AF-A0A9X2YUX2-F1
#
_entry.id   AF-A0A9X2YUX2-F1
#
_cell.length_a   1.000
_cell.length_b   1.000
_cell.length_c   1.000
_cell.angle_alpha   90.00
_cell.angle_beta   90.00
_cell.angle_gamma   90.00
#
_symmetry.space_group_name_H-M   'P 1'
#
loop_
_entity.id
_entity.type
_entity.pdbx_description
1 polymer ?
#
loop_
_entity_poly.entity_id
_entity_poly.type
_entity_poly.pdbx_seq_one_letter_code
_entity_poly.pdbx_strand_id
1 'polypeptide(L)'
;MEEIPKIEDKIKALYLYIDGNASDTEGDSWYYGHNPIIVSHINTLSKAECERLVSEIWNWKEEILVDLADPFLQIENPNLDGCFLYCKIFMNITDIENEQYLIENIHLVNTIPKRSQPISFFLDLENKIIRVNEKLDGRYKYCVEQIKLKINTEYS
;
A
#
# COMPACT_ATOMS: atom_id res chain seq x y z
N MET A 1 20.00 3.64 11.18
CA MET A 1 19.38 3.54 9.86
C MET A 1 20.38 2.93 8.91
N GLU A 2 20.09 1.72 8.43
CA GLU A 2 20.90 1.13 7.36
C GLU A 2 20.63 1.87 6.04
N GLU A 3 21.54 1.79 5.07
CA GLU A 3 21.31 2.31 3.71
C GLU A 3 20.73 1.21 2.81
N ILE A 4 20.04 1.58 1.73
CA ILE A 4 19.66 0.59 0.70
C ILE A 4 20.93 -0.05 0.14
N PRO A 5 21.06 -1.39 0.16
CA PRO A 5 22.27 -2.05 -0.29
C PRO A 5 22.48 -1.83 -1.80
N LYS A 6 23.72 -1.51 -2.19
CA LYS A 6 24.12 -1.27 -3.58
C LYS A 6 24.32 -2.59 -4.33
N ILE A 7 23.23 -3.31 -4.55
CA ILE A 7 23.20 -4.54 -5.37
C ILE A 7 22.43 -4.30 -6.67
N GLU A 8 22.73 -5.09 -7.70
CA GLU A 8 22.14 -4.94 -9.04
C GLU A 8 20.62 -5.14 -9.03
N ASP A 9 20.14 -6.11 -8.25
CA ASP A 9 18.70 -6.33 -8.07
C ASP A 9 18.10 -5.29 -7.10
N LYS A 10 17.57 -4.21 -7.67
CA LYS A 10 16.94 -3.13 -6.91
C LYS A 10 15.73 -3.57 -6.08
N ILE A 11 14.99 -4.60 -6.51
CA ILE A 11 13.81 -5.07 -5.78
C ILE A 11 14.24 -5.86 -4.55
N LYS A 12 15.24 -6.73 -4.72
CA LYS A 12 15.90 -7.39 -3.60
C LYS A 12 16.56 -6.39 -2.66
N ALA A 13 17.15 -5.32 -3.19
CA ALA A 13 17.73 -4.26 -2.37
C ALA A 13 16.69 -3.58 -1.49
N LEU A 14 15.51 -3.28 -2.06
CA LEU A 14 14.38 -2.73 -1.33
C LEU A 14 13.90 -3.67 -0.21
N TYR A 15 13.71 -4.95 -0.53
CA TYR A 15 13.31 -5.96 0.47
C TYR A 15 14.30 -6.00 1.64
N LEU A 16 15.61 -6.11 1.35
CA LEU A 16 16.65 -6.20 2.37
C LEU A 16 16.72 -4.95 3.24
N TYR A 17 16.48 -3.77 2.65
CA TYR A 17 16.43 -2.53 3.40
C TYR A 17 15.27 -2.50 4.40
N ILE A 18 14.06 -2.86 3.96
CA ILE A 18 12.89 -2.85 4.85
C ILE A 18 13.06 -3.91 5.96
N ASP A 19 13.39 -5.16 5.58
CA ASP A 19 13.60 -6.26 6.53
C ASP A 19 14.75 -5.97 7.52
N GLY A 20 15.84 -5.34 7.05
CA GLY A 20 16.99 -4.97 7.87
C GLY A 20 16.72 -3.86 8.89
N ASN A 21 15.71 -3.01 8.64
CA ASN A 21 15.34 -1.95 9.58
C ASN A 21 14.05 -2.27 10.36
N ALA A 22 13.42 -3.44 10.18
CA ALA A 22 12.13 -3.81 10.80
C ALA A 22 12.08 -3.73 12.35
N SER A 23 13.23 -3.65 13.03
CA SER A 23 13.30 -3.45 14.49
C SER A 23 13.09 -2.01 14.93
N ASP A 24 13.11 -1.04 14.01
CA ASP A 24 12.82 0.35 14.31
C ASP A 24 11.30 0.55 14.35
N THR A 25 10.78 0.72 15.57
CA THR A 25 9.35 0.87 15.84
C THR A 25 8.97 2.31 16.10
N GLU A 26 9.87 3.28 15.93
CA GLU A 26 9.57 4.69 16.13
C GLU A 26 8.84 5.23 14.90
N GLY A 27 7.52 5.46 15.02
CA GLY A 27 6.67 5.90 13.90
C GLY A 27 7.17 7.16 13.18
N ASP A 28 7.76 8.11 13.91
CA ASP A 28 8.38 9.31 13.32
C ASP A 28 9.64 8.97 12.50
N SER A 29 10.42 7.96 12.92
CA SER A 29 11.58 7.48 12.17
C SER A 29 11.13 6.90 10.83
N TRP A 30 10.05 6.11 10.84
CA TRP A 30 9.50 5.54 9.62
C TRP A 30 9.02 6.61 8.65
N TYR A 31 8.17 7.51 9.13
CA TYR A 31 7.56 8.51 8.27
C TYR A 31 8.57 9.55 7.74
N TYR A 32 9.49 10.04 8.57
CA TYR A 32 10.42 11.09 8.19
C TYR A 32 11.79 10.58 7.71
N GLY A 33 12.17 9.36 8.07
CA GLY A 33 13.45 8.75 7.72
C GLY A 33 13.34 7.74 6.58
N HIS A 34 12.57 6.67 6.80
CA HIS A 34 12.54 5.51 5.89
C HIS A 34 11.68 5.75 4.65
N ASN A 35 10.49 6.33 4.82
CA ASN A 35 9.56 6.58 3.71
C ASN A 35 10.20 7.36 2.56
N PRO A 36 10.89 8.50 2.77
CA PRO A 36 11.55 9.22 1.68
C PRO A 36 12.61 8.40 0.94
N ILE A 37 13.34 7.53 1.66
CA ILE A 37 14.37 6.67 1.08
C ILE A 37 13.74 5.60 0.18
N ILE A 38 12.67 4.96 0.65
CA ILE A 38 11.93 3.94 -0.09
C ILE A 38 11.28 4.57 -1.34
N VAL A 39 10.62 5.72 -1.19
CA VAL A 39 10.00 6.47 -2.30
C VAL A 39 11.03 6.82 -3.36
N SER A 40 12.16 7.40 -2.95
CA SER A 40 13.26 7.75 -3.85
C SER A 40 13.73 6.53 -4.64
N HIS A 41 13.94 5.40 -3.97
CA HIS A 41 14.37 4.16 -4.61
C HIS A 41 13.35 3.63 -5.62
N ILE A 42 12.07 3.56 -5.26
CA ILE A 42 10.98 3.11 -6.15
C ILE A 42 10.85 4.03 -7.37
N ASN A 43 11.04 5.34 -7.20
CA ASN A 43 11.00 6.29 -8.31
C ASN A 43 12.15 6.11 -9.31
N THR A 44 13.23 5.39 -8.97
CA THR A 44 14.30 5.03 -9.93
C THR A 44 14.07 3.75 -10.73
N LEU A 45 13.00 3.01 -10.45
CA LEU A 45 12.70 1.76 -11.14
C LEU A 45 12.26 2.01 -12.57
N SER A 46 12.83 1.26 -13.49
CA SER A 46 12.36 1.14 -14.87
C SER A 46 11.00 0.44 -14.92
N LYS A 47 10.30 0.55 -16.05
CA LYS A 47 9.03 -0.14 -16.26
C LYS A 47 9.11 -1.65 -16.00
N ALA A 48 10.15 -2.32 -16.49
CA ALA A 48 10.34 -3.75 -16.30
C ALA A 48 10.58 -4.11 -14.82
N GLU A 49 11.30 -3.24 -14.09
CA GLU A 49 11.47 -3.40 -12.64
C GLU A 49 10.16 -3.14 -11.89
N CYS A 50 9.34 -2.17 -12.30
CA CYS A 50 8.01 -1.95 -11.72
C CYS A 50 7.09 -3.16 -11.90
N GLU A 51 7.05 -3.73 -13.10
CA GLU A 51 6.28 -4.95 -13.38
C GLU A 51 6.75 -6.12 -12.51
N ARG A 52 8.08 -6.27 -12.36
CA ARG A 52 8.67 -7.28 -11.48
C ARG A 52 8.29 -7.04 -10.01
N LEU A 53 8.37 -5.80 -9.53
CA LEU A 53 8.02 -5.42 -8.16
C LEU A 53 6.58 -5.82 -7.86
N VAL A 54 5.64 -5.42 -8.72
CA VAL A 54 4.21 -5.72 -8.56
C VAL A 54 3.94 -7.23 -8.57
N SER A 55 4.77 -8.05 -9.23
CA SER A 55 4.62 -9.51 -9.19
C SER A 55 5.21 -10.17 -7.94
N GLU A 56 6.26 -9.57 -7.35
CA GLU A 56 7.05 -10.18 -6.29
C GLU A 56 6.57 -9.83 -4.89
N ILE A 57 6.13 -8.59 -4.66
CA ILE A 57 5.83 -8.11 -3.30
C ILE A 57 4.77 -8.95 -2.58
N TRP A 58 3.84 -9.58 -3.30
CA TRP A 58 2.80 -10.41 -2.69
C TRP A 58 3.32 -11.69 -2.03
N ASN A 59 4.59 -12.04 -2.26
CA ASN A 59 5.28 -13.14 -1.58
C ASN A 59 6.10 -12.67 -0.38
N TRP A 60 6.12 -11.36 -0.09
CA TRP A 60 6.83 -10.80 1.06
C TRP A 60 6.02 -10.98 2.33
N LYS A 61 6.70 -10.81 3.48
CA LYS A 61 6.05 -10.90 4.79
C LYS A 61 5.02 -9.79 4.96
N GLU A 62 3.98 -10.06 5.74
CA GLU A 62 2.89 -9.12 5.98
C GLU A 62 3.41 -7.78 6.54
N GLU A 63 4.36 -7.83 7.48
CA GLU A 63 4.97 -6.67 8.12
C GLU A 63 5.68 -5.76 7.11
N ILE A 64 6.42 -6.36 6.16
CA ILE A 64 7.10 -5.63 5.09
C ILE A 64 6.09 -4.94 4.17
N LEU A 65 4.93 -5.56 3.93
CA LEU A 65 3.88 -4.94 3.12
C LEU A 65 3.27 -3.73 3.82
N VAL A 66 3.08 -3.80 5.14
CA VAL A 66 2.60 -2.66 5.93
C VAL A 66 3.58 -1.49 5.84
N ASP A 67 4.87 -1.75 6.00
CA ASP A 67 5.94 -0.74 5.88
C ASP A 67 6.04 -0.14 4.47
N LEU A 68 5.59 -0.87 3.44
CA LEU A 68 5.60 -0.40 2.06
C LEU A 68 4.35 0.42 1.69
N ALA A 69 3.29 0.36 2.50
CA ALA A 69 2.01 0.98 2.19
C ALA A 69 2.12 2.51 2.08
N ASP A 70 2.62 3.18 3.11
CA ASP A 70 2.77 4.64 3.11
C ASP A 70 3.72 5.16 2.02
N PRO A 71 4.89 4.55 1.76
CA PRO A 71 5.71 4.89 0.61
C PRO A 71 4.94 4.85 -0.71
N PHE A 72 4.08 3.86 -0.95
CA PHE A 72 3.28 3.79 -2.18
C PHE A 72 2.31 4.97 -2.34
N LEU A 73 1.87 5.62 -1.28
CA LEU A 73 1.03 6.81 -1.41
C LEU A 73 1.80 8.05 -1.90
N GLN A 74 3.14 8.01 -1.88
CA GLN A 74 4.03 9.14 -2.17
C GLN A 74 4.89 8.94 -3.41
N ILE A 75 4.79 7.79 -4.09
CA ILE A 75 5.57 7.55 -5.31
C ILE A 75 5.08 8.44 -6.46
N GLU A 76 6.02 8.80 -7.33
CA GLU A 76 5.79 9.57 -8.56
C GLU A 76 6.10 8.73 -9.81
N ASN A 77 6.47 7.46 -9.65
CA ASN A 77 6.80 6.57 -10.75
C ASN A 77 5.56 6.32 -11.64
N PRO A 78 5.56 6.74 -12.92
CA PRO A 78 4.37 6.69 -13.77
C PRO A 78 3.98 5.26 -14.19
N ASN A 79 4.81 4.26 -13.88
CA ASN A 79 4.52 2.86 -14.18
C ASN A 79 3.82 2.13 -13.02
N LEU A 80 3.56 2.82 -11.91
CA LEU A 80 2.90 2.27 -10.72
C LEU A 80 1.69 3.12 -10.36
N ASP A 81 0.62 2.45 -9.93
CA ASP A 81 -0.54 3.09 -9.30
C ASP A 81 -0.42 2.87 -7.79
N GLY A 82 0.16 3.84 -7.10
CA GLY A 82 0.44 3.76 -5.67
C GLY A 82 -0.81 3.56 -4.80
N CYS A 83 -1.91 4.23 -5.14
CA CYS A 83 -3.17 4.09 -4.41
C CYS A 83 -3.82 2.73 -4.63
N PHE A 84 -3.71 2.17 -5.84
CA PHE A 84 -4.10 0.79 -6.10
C PHE A 84 -3.25 -0.21 -5.31
N LEU A 85 -1.93 -0.04 -5.29
CA LEU A 85 -1.02 -0.92 -4.54
C LEU A 85 -1.28 -0.85 -3.03
N TYR A 86 -1.53 0.34 -2.49
CA TYR A 86 -1.97 0.53 -1.10
C TYR A 86 -3.23 -0.27 -0.79
N CYS A 87 -4.26 -0.14 -1.62
CA CYS A 87 -5.52 -0.87 -1.44
C CYS A 87 -5.29 -2.39 -1.55
N LYS A 88 -4.40 -2.83 -2.44
CA LYS A 88 -4.03 -4.24 -2.56
C LYS A 88 -3.27 -4.76 -1.34
N ILE A 89 -2.39 -3.97 -0.73
CA ILE A 89 -1.76 -4.31 0.54
C ILE A 89 -2.85 -4.51 1.59
N PHE A 90 -3.71 -3.51 1.81
CA PHE A 90 -4.81 -3.60 2.78
C PHE A 90 -5.68 -4.86 2.61
N MET A 91 -5.95 -5.27 1.37
CA MET A 91 -6.67 -6.50 1.08
C MET A 91 -5.95 -7.78 1.54
N ASN A 92 -4.61 -7.80 1.51
CA ASN A 92 -3.78 -8.95 1.88
C ASN A 92 -3.42 -9.00 3.38
N ILE A 93 -3.43 -7.87 4.09
CA ILE A 93 -3.18 -7.82 5.53
C ILE A 93 -4.29 -8.54 6.30
N THR A 94 -3.94 -9.31 7.32
CA THR A 94 -4.91 -10.04 8.14
C THR A 94 -4.87 -9.70 9.63
N ASP A 95 -3.75 -9.15 10.10
CA ASP A 95 -3.64 -8.61 11.45
C ASP A 95 -4.57 -7.41 11.66
N ILE A 96 -5.27 -7.37 12.80
CA ILE A 96 -6.31 -6.37 13.04
C ILE A 96 -5.75 -4.98 13.35
N GLU A 97 -4.58 -4.89 13.97
CA GLU A 97 -3.94 -3.61 14.28
C GLU A 97 -3.44 -2.96 12.98
N ASN A 98 -2.83 -3.75 12.11
CA ASN A 98 -2.44 -3.32 10.77
C ASN A 98 -3.65 -3.00 9.87
N GLU A 99 -4.73 -3.80 9.93
CA GLU A 99 -6.00 -3.48 9.25
C GLU A 99 -6.54 -2.12 9.72
N GLN A 100 -6.48 -1.83 11.03
CA GLN A 100 -6.93 -0.57 11.61
C GLN A 100 -6.06 0.62 11.19
N TYR A 101 -4.75 0.45 11.13
CA TYR A 101 -3.85 1.49 10.66
C TYR A 101 -4.12 1.82 9.18
N LEU A 102 -4.22 0.79 8.33
CA LEU A 102 -4.34 1.01 6.88
C LEU A 102 -5.72 1.51 6.43
N ILE A 103 -6.80 1.18 7.15
CA ILE A 103 -8.14 1.63 6.77
C ILE A 103 -8.28 3.17 6.86
N GLU A 104 -7.46 3.85 7.66
CA GLU A 104 -7.50 5.31 7.83
C GLU A 104 -7.26 6.07 6.52
N ASN A 105 -6.42 5.53 5.63
CA ASN A 105 -6.12 6.15 4.33
C ASN A 105 -6.95 5.59 3.17
N ILE A 106 -7.92 4.72 3.41
CA ILE A 106 -8.64 4.04 2.32
C ILE A 106 -9.50 4.98 1.47
N HIS A 107 -9.81 6.18 1.98
CA HIS A 107 -10.46 7.24 1.21
C HIS A 107 -9.69 7.62 -0.07
N LEU A 108 -8.38 7.37 -0.11
CA LEU A 108 -7.53 7.54 -1.28
C LEU A 108 -7.86 6.59 -2.42
N VAL A 109 -8.71 5.57 -2.22
CA VAL A 109 -9.24 4.74 -3.33
C VAL A 109 -9.91 5.59 -4.42
N ASN A 110 -10.40 6.79 -4.09
CA ASN A 110 -11.01 7.71 -5.04
C ASN A 110 -10.01 8.34 -6.03
N THR A 111 -8.70 8.30 -5.74
CA THR A 111 -7.66 8.80 -6.65
C THR A 111 -7.29 7.79 -7.74
N ILE A 112 -7.60 6.50 -7.53
CA ILE A 112 -7.38 5.45 -8.54
C ILE A 112 -8.15 5.85 -9.80
N PRO A 113 -7.53 5.90 -10.99
CA PRO A 113 -8.20 6.35 -12.20
C PRO A 113 -9.43 5.51 -12.53
N LYS A 114 -10.49 6.15 -13.02
CA LYS A 114 -11.72 5.48 -13.41
C LYS A 114 -11.44 4.43 -14.50
N ARG A 115 -12.05 3.24 -14.38
CA ARG A 115 -11.89 2.09 -15.29
C ARG A 115 -10.46 1.56 -15.41
N SER A 116 -9.52 1.93 -14.53
CA SER A 116 -8.18 1.34 -14.51
C SER A 116 -8.17 -0.07 -13.91
N GLN A 117 -9.16 -0.39 -13.08
CA GLN A 117 -9.32 -1.68 -12.40
C GLN A 117 -10.71 -2.26 -12.65
N PRO A 118 -10.87 -3.60 -12.63
CA PRO A 118 -12.19 -4.23 -12.77
C PRO A 118 -13.09 -3.88 -11.58
N ILE A 119 -14.39 -3.74 -11.82
CA ILE A 119 -15.37 -3.41 -10.76
C ILE A 119 -15.34 -4.40 -9.59
N SER A 120 -15.04 -5.68 -9.85
CA SER A 120 -14.92 -6.72 -8.83
C SER A 120 -13.87 -6.39 -7.78
N PHE A 121 -12.77 -5.71 -8.16
CA PHE A 121 -11.75 -5.28 -7.20
C PHE A 121 -12.33 -4.33 -6.14
N PHE A 122 -13.15 -3.36 -6.55
CA PHE A 122 -13.75 -2.40 -5.63
C PHE A 122 -14.84 -3.03 -4.76
N LEU A 123 -15.57 -4.01 -5.29
CA LEU A 123 -16.56 -4.79 -4.53
C LEU A 123 -15.88 -5.67 -3.46
N ASP A 124 -14.78 -6.32 -3.81
CA ASP A 124 -13.99 -7.10 -2.85
C ASP A 124 -13.40 -6.19 -1.76
N LEU A 125 -12.95 -5.00 -2.14
CA LEU A 125 -12.46 -3.98 -1.22
C LEU A 125 -13.56 -3.46 -0.30
N GLU A 126 -14.78 -3.20 -0.80
CA GLU A 126 -15.92 -2.83 0.03
C GLU A 126 -16.21 -3.89 1.09
N ASN A 127 -16.26 -5.17 0.70
CA ASN A 127 -16.50 -6.26 1.63
C ASN A 127 -15.45 -6.31 2.75
N LYS A 128 -14.18 -6.12 2.40
CA LYS A 128 -13.08 -6.05 3.37
C LYS A 128 -13.25 -4.86 4.33
N ILE A 129 -13.51 -3.65 3.79
CA ILE A 129 -13.69 -2.43 4.59
C ILE A 129 -14.87 -2.59 5.56
N ILE A 130 -16.00 -3.13 5.11
CA ILE A 130 -17.19 -3.37 5.97
C ILE A 130 -16.82 -4.33 7.10
N ARG A 131 -16.17 -5.45 6.79
CA ARG A 131 -15.73 -6.43 7.79
C ARG A 131 -14.81 -5.81 8.85
N VAL A 132 -13.82 -5.03 8.42
CA VAL A 132 -12.88 -4.36 9.34
C VAL A 132 -13.61 -3.33 10.18
N ASN A 133 -14.49 -2.53 9.58
CA ASN A 133 -15.30 -1.55 10.29
C ASN A 133 -16.19 -2.19 11.37
N GLU A 134 -16.80 -3.34 11.09
CA GLU A 134 -17.60 -4.10 12.07
C GLU A 134 -16.76 -4.60 13.24
N LYS A 135 -15.56 -5.15 12.98
CA LYS A 135 -14.62 -5.57 14.02
C LYS A 135 -14.14 -4.42 14.92
N LEU A 136 -14.17 -3.19 14.39
CA LEU A 136 -13.71 -1.98 15.08
C LEU A 136 -14.86 -1.11 15.58
N ASP A 137 -16.00 -1.73 15.93
CA ASP A 137 -17.20 -1.11 16.51
C ASP A 137 -17.83 0.00 15.65
N GLY A 138 -17.68 -0.09 14.33
CA GLY A 138 -18.29 0.84 13.39
C GLY A 138 -17.64 2.23 13.37
N ARG A 139 -16.38 2.35 13.81
CA ARG A 139 -15.64 3.63 13.88
C ARG A 139 -15.25 4.20 12.51
N TYR A 140 -15.25 3.38 11.46
CA TYR A 140 -14.77 3.70 10.11
C TYR A 140 -15.93 3.81 9.08
N LYS A 141 -17.10 4.31 9.50
CA LYS A 141 -18.26 4.54 8.58
C LYS A 141 -17.91 5.43 7.38
N TYR A 142 -17.09 6.45 7.60
CA TYR A 142 -16.61 7.32 6.52
C TYR A 142 -15.89 6.51 5.43
N CYS A 143 -15.05 5.56 5.80
CA CYS A 143 -14.33 4.69 4.86
C CYS A 143 -15.29 3.83 4.01
N VAL A 144 -16.36 3.31 4.64
CA VAL A 144 -17.43 2.58 3.94
C VAL A 144 -18.14 3.47 2.91
N GLU A 145 -18.39 4.75 3.25
CA GLU A 145 -18.99 5.70 2.32
C GLU A 145 -18.07 6.04 1.15
N GLN A 146 -16.76 6.16 1.39
CA GLN A 146 -15.79 6.47 0.34
C GLN A 146 -15.68 5.35 -0.70
N ILE A 147 -15.65 4.08 -0.29
CA ILE A 147 -15.62 2.97 -1.25
C ILE A 147 -16.92 2.86 -2.05
N LYS A 148 -18.07 3.15 -1.43
CA LYS A 148 -19.36 3.21 -2.14
C LYS A 148 -19.40 4.32 -3.18
N LEU A 149 -18.87 5.49 -2.85
CA LEU A 149 -18.74 6.60 -3.80
C LEU A 149 -17.86 6.22 -4.99
N LYS A 150 -16.73 5.56 -4.73
CA LYS A 150 -15.84 5.04 -5.78
C LYS A 150 -16.58 4.04 -6.69
N ILE A 151 -17.27 3.05 -6.13
CA ILE A 151 -18.05 2.06 -6.90
C ILE A 151 -19.10 2.74 -7.79
N ASN A 152 -19.84 3.72 -7.27
CA ASN A 152 -20.82 4.48 -8.07
C ASN A 152 -20.16 5.25 -9.23
N THR A 153 -18.98 5.81 -8.98
CA THR A 153 -18.20 6.52 -9.99
C THR A 153 -17.75 5.59 -11.13
N GLU A 154 -17.43 4.33 -10.82
CA GLU A 154 -17.06 3.32 -11.83
C GLU A 154 -18.24 2.91 -12.74
N TYR A 155 -19.45 2.85 -12.20
CA TYR A 155 -20.66 2.54 -12.98
C TYR A 155 -21.16 3.69 -13.87
N SER A 156 -20.81 4.92 -13.53
CA SER A 156 -21.23 6.12 -14.28
C SER A 156 -20.49 6.25 -15.63
#